data_AF-A0A0B0CYI3-F1
#
_entry.id   AF-A0A0B0CYI3-F1
#
_cell.length_a   1.000
_cell.length_b   1.000
_cell.length_c   1.000
_cell.angle_alpha   90.00
_cell.angle_beta   90.00
_cell.angle_gamma   90.00
#
_symmetry.space_group_name_H-M   'P 1'
#
loop_
_entity.id
_entity.type
_entity.pdbx_description
1 polymer ?
#
loop_
_entity_poly.entity_id
_entity_poly.type
_entity_poly.pdbx_seq_one_letter_code
_entity_poly.pdbx_strand_id
1 'polypeptide(L)'
;MGLTDYIIFGFAALFLIILSLPLLLILRLWIKDEHQAEHSVLRNYPVLGKLRYITEKIGPELRQYLFNNDSEGKPFSRNEMVSTYLSAKYKDRMLGFGSERDFEEPGFYIRNSMYPTHREEMQVDNGKKVKTKVYSIDKDNLFSRKEHRTYTDADPVLLTVDNAVVIGRDTCRHPFHVRGLVGQSAMSYGSLGEKAITALSTGLGLAGGTWMNTGEGGLSQHHLKGGADIICQIGPG
;
A
#
# COMPACT_ATOMS: atom_id res chain seq x y z
N MET A 1 56.37 -6.71 -28.55
CA MET A 1 54.95 -6.87 -28.17
C MET A 1 54.13 -5.98 -29.08
N GLY A 2 53.15 -6.56 -29.77
CA GLY A 2 52.24 -5.82 -30.64
C GLY A 2 51.14 -5.11 -29.85
N LEU A 3 50.42 -4.18 -30.49
CA LEU A 3 49.29 -3.46 -29.88
C LEU A 3 48.21 -4.42 -29.34
N THR A 4 48.01 -5.55 -30.01
CA THR A 4 47.09 -6.63 -29.60
C THR A 4 47.50 -7.27 -28.28
N ASP A 5 48.80 -7.45 -28.04
CA ASP A 5 49.31 -8.05 -26.80
C ASP A 5 49.00 -7.12 -25.62
N TYR A 6 49.25 -5.81 -25.79
CA TYR A 6 48.94 -4.82 -24.75
C TYR A 6 47.44 -4.75 -24.42
N ILE A 7 46.56 -4.89 -25.42
CA ILE A 7 45.11 -4.92 -25.19
C ILE A 7 44.71 -6.17 -24.40
N ILE A 8 45.24 -7.34 -24.76
CA ILE A 8 44.96 -8.60 -24.05
C ILE A 8 45.46 -8.53 -22.60
N PHE A 9 46.69 -8.04 -22.38
CA PHE A 9 47.22 -7.83 -21.04
C PHE A 9 46.39 -6.82 -20.22
N GLY A 10 45.91 -5.75 -20.85
CA GLY A 10 45.02 -4.77 -20.21
C GLY A 10 43.70 -5.39 -19.76
N PHE A 11 43.04 -6.17 -20.62
CA PHE A 11 41.79 -6.86 -20.26
C PHE A 11 42.01 -7.95 -19.20
N ALA A 12 43.10 -8.71 -19.28
CA ALA A 12 43.43 -9.72 -18.27
C ALA A 12 43.71 -9.07 -16.91
N ALA A 13 44.44 -7.96 -16.87
CA ALA A 13 44.68 -7.20 -15.64
C ALA A 13 43.38 -6.63 -15.06
N LEU A 14 42.50 -6.06 -15.90
CA LEU A 14 41.20 -5.55 -15.47
C LEU A 14 40.32 -6.67 -14.90
N PHE A 15 40.29 -7.83 -15.55
CA PHE A 15 39.54 -8.99 -15.10
C PHE A 15 40.04 -9.50 -13.73
N LEU A 16 41.36 -9.57 -13.54
CA LEU A 16 41.97 -9.93 -12.26
C LEU A 16 41.66 -8.90 -11.17
N ILE A 17 41.61 -7.61 -11.48
CA ILE A 17 41.22 -6.56 -10.53
C ILE A 17 39.75 -6.73 -10.12
N ILE A 18 38.85 -6.96 -11.09
CA ILE A 18 37.42 -7.17 -10.83
C ILE A 18 37.16 -8.40 -9.95
N LEU A 19 37.96 -9.47 -10.10
CA LEU A 19 37.85 -10.68 -9.28
C LEU A 19 38.50 -10.53 -7.89
N SER A 20 39.66 -9.87 -7.82
CA SER A 20 40.43 -9.74 -6.58
C SER A 20 39.83 -8.74 -5.60
N LEU A 21 39.24 -7.65 -6.10
CA LEU A 21 38.62 -6.60 -5.27
C LEU A 21 37.50 -7.13 -4.33
N PRO A 22 36.48 -7.88 -4.82
CA PRO A 22 35.45 -8.45 -3.94
C PRO A 22 36.01 -9.52 -3.01
N LEU A 23 37.01 -10.30 -3.45
CA LEU A 23 37.65 -11.31 -2.60
C LEU A 23 38.39 -10.66 -1.41
N LEU A 24 39.11 -9.56 -1.66
CA LEU A 24 39.77 -8.77 -0.62
C LEU A 24 38.77 -8.11 0.33
N LEU A 25 37.63 -7.64 -0.19
CA LEU A 25 36.54 -7.09 0.64
C LEU A 25 35.95 -8.17 1.56
N ILE A 26 35.65 -9.35 1.02
CA ILE A 26 35.15 -10.50 1.79
C ILE A 26 36.16 -10.89 2.86
N LEU A 27 37.44 -10.99 2.52
CA LEU A 27 38.51 -11.32 3.48
C LEU A 27 38.60 -10.28 4.58
N ARG A 28 38.55 -8.98 4.24
CA ARG A 28 38.57 -7.89 5.22
C ARG A 28 37.36 -7.96 6.17
N LEU A 29 36.17 -8.22 5.62
CA LEU A 29 34.95 -8.38 6.41
C LEU A 29 35.01 -9.60 7.31
N TRP A 30 35.57 -10.71 6.81
CA TRP A 30 35.78 -11.94 7.55
C TRP A 30 36.69 -11.72 8.77
N ILE A 31 37.86 -11.12 8.58
CA ILE A 31 38.80 -10.78 9.67
C ILE A 31 38.11 -9.88 10.70
N LYS A 32 37.40 -8.83 10.24
CA LYS A 32 36.68 -7.91 11.13
C LYS A 32 35.60 -8.63 11.95
N ASP A 33 34.84 -9.52 11.32
CA ASP A 33 33.73 -10.22 11.95
C ASP A 33 34.19 -11.29 12.94
N GLU A 34 35.34 -11.92 12.71
CA GLU A 34 35.94 -12.89 13.64
C GLU A 34 36.49 -12.23 14.91
N HIS A 35 37.05 -11.02 14.80
CA HIS A 35 37.70 -10.31 15.90
C HIS A 35 36.75 -9.44 16.75
N GLN A 36 35.47 -9.32 16.38
CA GLN A 36 34.52 -8.55 17.18
C GLN A 36 33.95 -9.35 18.36
N ALA A 37 33.67 -8.66 19.47
CA ALA A 37 33.08 -9.26 20.67
C ALA A 37 31.56 -9.07 20.79
N GLU A 38 30.96 -8.21 19.95
CA GLU A 38 29.58 -7.72 20.12
C GLU A 38 28.51 -8.68 19.59
N HIS A 39 28.74 -9.31 18.42
CA HIS A 39 27.74 -10.19 17.78
C HIS A 39 28.22 -11.63 17.61
N SER A 40 27.74 -12.53 18.48
CA SER A 40 28.09 -13.96 18.49
C SER A 40 27.85 -14.69 17.16
N VAL A 41 26.79 -14.33 16.42
CA VAL A 41 26.47 -14.95 15.12
C VAL A 41 27.47 -14.55 14.03
N LEU A 42 27.88 -13.27 14.01
CA LEU A 42 28.86 -12.78 13.04
C LEU A 42 30.26 -13.32 13.32
N ARG A 43 30.60 -13.56 14.59
CA ARG A 43 31.87 -14.19 14.98
C ARG A 43 31.94 -15.67 14.58
N ASN A 44 30.86 -16.42 14.76
CA ASN A 44 30.83 -17.85 14.43
C ASN A 44 30.64 -18.12 12.93
N TYR A 45 29.96 -17.22 12.20
CA TYR A 45 29.74 -17.32 10.76
C TYR A 45 30.02 -15.96 10.08
N PRO A 46 31.30 -15.56 9.97
CA PRO A 46 31.68 -14.29 9.34
C PRO A 46 31.18 -14.22 7.90
N VAL A 47 30.75 -13.04 7.45
CA VAL A 47 30.17 -12.79 6.11
C VAL A 47 28.81 -13.47 5.87
N LEU A 48 28.65 -14.77 6.14
CA LEU A 48 27.38 -15.50 6.00
C LEU A 48 26.29 -14.95 6.94
N GLY A 49 26.65 -14.58 8.18
CA GLY A 49 25.73 -13.94 9.10
C GLY A 49 25.22 -12.58 8.59
N LYS A 50 26.07 -11.81 7.89
CA LYS A 50 25.62 -10.54 7.26
C LYS A 50 24.66 -10.81 6.11
N LEU A 51 24.94 -11.81 5.27
CA LEU A 51 24.05 -12.22 4.19
C LEU A 51 22.69 -12.68 4.74
N ARG A 52 22.67 -13.42 5.86
CA ARG A 52 21.44 -13.76 6.58
C ARG A 52 20.67 -12.51 7.01
N TYR A 53 21.29 -11.55 7.66
CA TYR A 53 20.57 -10.34 8.11
C TYR A 53 20.08 -9.47 6.94
N ILE A 54 20.83 -9.41 5.83
CA ILE A 54 20.39 -8.73 4.61
C ILE A 54 19.16 -9.43 4.03
N THR A 55 19.19 -10.75 3.90
CA THR A 55 18.06 -11.54 3.37
C THR A 55 16.86 -11.52 4.32
N GLU A 56 17.08 -11.53 5.63
CA GLU A 56 16.03 -11.38 6.65
C GLU A 56 15.36 -10.01 6.55
N LYS A 57 16.13 -8.95 6.29
CA LYS A 57 15.61 -7.59 6.12
C LYS A 57 14.82 -7.41 4.81
N ILE A 58 15.21 -8.09 3.73
CA ILE A 58 14.53 -8.06 2.43
C ILE A 58 13.39 -9.11 2.35
N GLY A 59 13.35 -10.04 3.29
CA GLY A 59 12.40 -11.14 3.34
C GLY A 59 10.93 -10.71 3.34
N PRO A 60 10.49 -9.70 4.13
CA PRO A 60 9.12 -9.21 4.11
C PRO A 60 8.66 -8.73 2.74
N GLU A 61 9.51 -7.97 2.03
CA GLU A 61 9.22 -7.44 0.70
C GLU A 61 9.19 -8.56 -0.33
N LEU A 62 10.16 -9.49 -0.32
CA LEU A 62 10.16 -10.62 -1.25
C LEU A 62 8.93 -11.50 -1.07
N ARG A 63 8.48 -11.72 0.16
CA ARG A 63 7.25 -12.48 0.44
C ARG A 63 6.03 -11.85 -0.21
N GLN A 64 5.93 -10.52 -0.22
CA GLN A 64 4.82 -9.82 -0.86
C GLN A 64 4.76 -10.01 -2.39
N TYR A 65 5.90 -10.18 -3.06
CA TYR A 65 5.96 -10.26 -4.53
C TYR A 65 6.15 -11.67 -5.09
N LEU A 66 6.81 -12.57 -4.36
CA LEU A 66 7.22 -13.88 -4.88
C LEU A 66 6.60 -15.07 -4.15
N PHE A 67 6.12 -14.92 -2.90
CA PHE A 67 5.81 -16.09 -2.05
C PHE A 67 4.41 -16.11 -1.43
N ASN A 68 3.84 -14.97 -1.05
CA ASN A 68 2.49 -14.94 -0.49
C ASN A 68 1.47 -15.13 -1.60
N ASN A 69 0.43 -15.93 -1.32
CA ASN A 69 -0.74 -15.98 -2.19
C ASN A 69 -1.45 -14.61 -2.21
N ASP A 70 -2.21 -14.35 -3.27
CA ASP A 70 -2.83 -13.04 -3.51
C ASP A 70 -3.81 -12.60 -2.39
N SER A 71 -4.25 -13.54 -1.54
CA SER A 71 -5.15 -13.38 -0.40
C SER A 71 -4.48 -13.34 0.99
N GLU A 72 -3.21 -13.73 1.15
CA GLU A 72 -2.60 -14.00 2.47
C GLU A 72 -1.93 -12.78 3.14
N GLY A 73 -1.77 -11.68 2.41
CA GLY A 73 -1.13 -10.47 2.91
C GLY A 73 -1.86 -9.85 4.11
N LYS A 74 -1.10 -9.45 5.15
CA LYS A 74 -1.60 -8.66 6.29
C LYS A 74 -0.88 -7.31 6.34
N PRO A 75 -1.55 -6.20 6.73
CA PRO A 75 -2.96 -6.09 7.13
C PRO A 75 -3.96 -6.10 5.96
N PHE A 76 -3.49 -5.92 4.73
CA PHE A 76 -4.28 -6.01 3.51
C PHE A 76 -3.62 -6.99 2.53
N SER A 77 -4.44 -7.77 1.83
CA SER A 77 -4.02 -8.72 0.82
C SER A 77 -3.59 -8.04 -0.49
N ARG A 78 -2.90 -8.76 -1.37
CA ARG A 78 -2.47 -8.23 -2.67
C ARG A 78 -3.67 -7.88 -3.55
N ASN A 79 -4.70 -8.72 -3.56
CA ASN A 79 -5.95 -8.45 -4.28
C ASN A 79 -6.64 -7.17 -3.82
N GLU A 80 -6.72 -6.93 -2.51
CA GLU A 80 -7.29 -5.69 -1.95
C GLU A 80 -6.47 -4.46 -2.35
N MET A 81 -5.14 -4.55 -2.28
CA MET A 81 -4.26 -3.47 -2.69
C MET A 81 -4.40 -3.16 -4.19
N VAL A 82 -4.36 -4.18 -5.04
CA VAL A 82 -4.48 -4.01 -6.50
C VAL A 82 -5.84 -3.42 -6.86
N SER A 83 -6.93 -3.92 -6.28
CA SER A 83 -8.28 -3.38 -6.49
C SER A 83 -8.36 -1.90 -6.11
N THR A 84 -7.77 -1.54 -4.97
CA THR A 84 -7.67 -0.14 -4.52
C THR A 84 -6.87 0.71 -5.49
N TYR A 85 -5.71 0.22 -5.96
CA TYR A 85 -4.87 0.95 -6.91
C TYR A 85 -5.52 1.13 -8.28
N LEU A 86 -6.19 0.11 -8.81
CA LEU A 86 -6.90 0.20 -10.09
C LEU A 86 -8.06 1.20 -10.00
N SER A 87 -8.82 1.13 -8.91
CA SER A 87 -9.92 2.06 -8.63
C SER A 87 -9.41 3.50 -8.53
N ALA A 88 -8.31 3.70 -7.80
CA ALA A 88 -7.76 5.03 -7.55
C ALA A 88 -7.05 5.62 -8.78
N LYS A 89 -6.32 4.81 -9.55
CA LYS A 89 -5.53 5.29 -10.69
C LYS A 89 -6.34 5.36 -11.97
N TYR A 90 -7.15 4.36 -12.27
CA TYR A 90 -7.79 4.20 -13.59
C TYR A 90 -9.31 4.34 -13.56
N LYS A 91 -9.93 4.57 -12.39
CA LYS A 91 -11.40 4.55 -12.21
C LYS A 91 -12.01 3.22 -12.66
N ASP A 92 -11.23 2.14 -12.59
CA ASP A 92 -11.66 0.80 -13.00
C ASP A 92 -11.63 -0.15 -11.79
N ARG A 93 -12.65 -0.99 -11.71
CA ARG A 93 -12.83 -2.02 -10.67
C ARG A 93 -12.83 -3.43 -11.26
N MET A 94 -12.65 -3.55 -12.58
CA MET A 94 -12.65 -4.83 -13.27
C MET A 94 -11.31 -5.51 -13.07
N LEU A 95 -11.26 -6.36 -12.05
CA LEU A 95 -10.28 -7.43 -11.93
C LEU A 95 -10.96 -8.71 -12.41
N GLY A 96 -10.45 -9.32 -13.47
CA GLY A 96 -10.94 -10.64 -13.89
C GLY A 96 -10.54 -11.67 -12.85
N PHE A 97 -11.50 -12.40 -12.27
CA PHE A 97 -11.22 -13.45 -11.29
C PHE A 97 -12.22 -14.62 -11.31
N GLY A 98 -11.69 -15.81 -11.03
CA GLY A 98 -12.40 -16.92 -10.37
C GLY A 98 -12.12 -16.91 -8.85
N SER A 99 -12.79 -17.73 -8.05
CA SER A 99 -12.57 -17.69 -6.60
C SER A 99 -11.28 -18.42 -6.20
N GLU A 100 -10.33 -17.70 -5.62
CA GLU A 100 -9.10 -18.24 -4.99
C GLU A 100 -9.22 -18.32 -3.46
N ARG A 101 -10.42 -18.08 -2.92
CA ARG A 101 -10.68 -18.09 -1.48
C ARG A 101 -10.94 -19.50 -0.98
N ASP A 102 -10.38 -19.84 0.17
CA ASP A 102 -10.80 -21.03 0.92
C ASP A 102 -12.18 -20.77 1.57
N PHE A 103 -13.18 -21.54 1.17
CA PHE A 103 -14.56 -21.42 1.68
C PHE A 103 -14.79 -22.19 2.98
N GLU A 104 -13.84 -23.02 3.40
CA GLU A 104 -13.89 -23.75 4.67
C GLU A 104 -13.37 -22.89 5.84
N GLU A 105 -12.64 -21.80 5.55
CA GLU A 105 -12.17 -20.89 6.60
C GLU A 105 -13.30 -20.05 7.23
N PRO A 106 -13.35 -19.93 8.57
CA PRO A 106 -14.30 -19.07 9.25
C PRO A 106 -14.13 -17.59 8.86
N GLY A 107 -15.20 -16.92 8.47
CA GLY A 107 -15.18 -15.48 8.25
C GLY A 107 -16.39 -14.96 7.48
N PHE A 108 -16.46 -13.64 7.32
CA PHE A 108 -17.43 -13.00 6.45
C PHE A 108 -16.84 -12.89 5.04
N TYR A 109 -17.62 -13.25 4.03
CA TYR A 109 -17.31 -12.99 2.63
C TYR A 109 -18.52 -12.37 1.95
N ILE A 110 -18.24 -11.50 0.98
CA ILE A 110 -19.27 -10.95 0.11
C ILE A 110 -19.72 -12.09 -0.79
N ARG A 111 -20.85 -12.72 -0.47
CA ARG A 111 -21.51 -13.63 -1.39
C ARG A 111 -22.23 -12.76 -2.41
N ASN A 112 -21.93 -12.96 -3.69
CA ASN A 112 -22.79 -12.41 -4.72
C ASN A 112 -24.22 -12.89 -4.45
N SER A 113 -25.16 -11.95 -4.37
CA SER A 113 -26.57 -12.29 -4.45
C SER A 113 -26.77 -13.15 -5.71
N MET A 114 -27.64 -14.16 -5.66
CA MET A 114 -27.94 -14.99 -6.84
C MET A 114 -28.34 -14.15 -8.05
N TYR A 115 -28.86 -12.95 -7.80
CA TYR A 115 -29.07 -11.91 -8.79
C TYR A 115 -28.36 -10.64 -8.32
N PRO A 116 -27.29 -10.19 -9.02
CA PRO A 116 -26.70 -8.89 -8.73
C PRO A 116 -27.75 -7.81 -8.99
N THR A 117 -27.84 -6.81 -8.11
CA THR A 117 -28.68 -5.63 -8.34
C THR A 117 -28.33 -5.04 -9.70
N HIS A 118 -29.32 -4.91 -10.58
CA HIS A 118 -29.08 -4.34 -11.90
C HIS A 118 -28.61 -2.89 -11.74
N ARG A 119 -27.78 -2.38 -12.66
CA ARG A 119 -27.33 -0.98 -12.62
C ARG A 119 -28.49 0.01 -12.58
N GLU A 120 -29.62 -0.35 -13.16
CA GLU A 120 -30.85 0.44 -13.20
C GLU A 120 -31.59 0.45 -11.85
N GLU A 121 -31.42 -0.60 -11.04
CA GLU A 121 -32.00 -0.74 -9.70
C GLU A 121 -31.08 -0.19 -8.60
N MET A 122 -29.80 0.03 -8.92
CA MET A 122 -28.80 0.49 -7.97
C MET A 122 -29.09 1.93 -7.52
N GLN A 123 -29.52 2.06 -6.27
CA GLN A 123 -29.77 3.36 -5.66
C GLN A 123 -28.48 3.94 -5.09
N VAL A 124 -27.84 4.83 -5.87
CA VAL A 124 -26.62 5.54 -5.47
C VAL A 124 -26.81 7.04 -5.65
N ASP A 125 -26.30 7.83 -4.69
CA ASP A 125 -26.30 9.28 -4.81
C ASP A 125 -25.06 9.77 -5.56
N ASN A 126 -25.25 10.06 -6.85
CA ASN A 126 -24.25 10.70 -7.71
C ASN A 126 -24.48 12.22 -7.87
N GLY A 127 -25.27 12.85 -7.00
CA GLY A 127 -25.75 14.23 -7.17
C GLY A 127 -24.65 15.28 -7.23
N LYS A 128 -23.50 15.04 -6.57
CA LYS A 128 -22.33 15.91 -6.63
C LYS A 128 -21.13 15.15 -7.20
N LYS A 129 -20.72 15.50 -8.41
CA LYS A 129 -19.52 14.92 -9.02
C LYS A 129 -18.25 15.33 -8.27
N VAL A 130 -17.30 14.41 -8.21
CA VAL A 130 -15.99 14.60 -7.59
C VAL A 130 -14.96 14.88 -8.68
N LYS A 131 -14.32 16.06 -8.63
CA LYS A 131 -13.19 16.38 -9.52
C LYS A 131 -11.98 15.58 -9.07
N THR A 132 -11.53 14.66 -9.92
CA THR A 132 -10.35 13.83 -9.64
C THR A 132 -9.39 13.80 -10.81
N LYS A 133 -8.20 13.25 -10.58
CA LYS A 133 -7.19 13.00 -11.60
C LYS A 133 -7.09 11.49 -11.80
N VAL A 134 -7.29 11.03 -13.02
CA VAL A 134 -7.06 9.64 -13.42
C VAL A 134 -5.82 9.55 -14.29
N TYR A 135 -5.19 8.38 -14.28
CA TYR A 135 -4.10 8.04 -15.17
C TYR A 135 -4.67 7.53 -16.48
N SER A 136 -4.29 8.17 -17.58
CA SER A 136 -4.57 7.70 -18.94
C SER A 136 -3.31 7.02 -19.46
N ILE A 137 -3.46 5.77 -19.92
CA ILE A 137 -2.38 4.98 -20.48
C ILE A 137 -2.21 5.38 -21.95
N ASP A 138 -1.08 6.01 -22.28
CA ASP A 138 -0.76 6.41 -23.66
C ASP A 138 -0.18 5.26 -24.46
N LYS A 139 0.65 4.44 -23.80
CA LYS A 139 1.33 3.30 -24.41
C LYS A 139 1.64 2.30 -23.32
N ASP A 140 1.23 1.06 -23.53
CA ASP A 140 1.60 -0.06 -22.69
C ASP A 140 2.16 -1.17 -23.59
N ASN A 141 3.43 -1.51 -23.41
CA ASN A 141 4.07 -2.61 -24.10
C ASN A 141 4.98 -3.38 -23.14
N LEU A 142 5.53 -4.51 -23.60
CA LEU A 142 6.33 -5.43 -22.77
C LEU A 142 7.52 -4.77 -22.04
N PHE A 143 8.00 -3.63 -22.51
CA PHE A 143 9.23 -2.98 -22.04
C PHE A 143 9.04 -1.54 -21.55
N SER A 144 7.86 -0.95 -21.73
CA SER A 144 7.59 0.45 -21.38
C SER A 144 6.10 0.72 -21.19
N ARG A 145 5.78 1.42 -20.10
CA ARG A 145 4.47 1.99 -19.83
C ARG A 145 4.59 3.50 -19.77
N LYS A 146 3.85 4.22 -20.61
CA LYS A 146 3.73 5.67 -20.60
C LYS A 146 2.31 6.05 -20.22
N GLU A 147 2.19 6.88 -19.19
CA GLU A 147 0.91 7.37 -18.67
C GLU A 147 0.98 8.86 -18.38
N HIS A 148 -0.13 9.56 -18.56
CA HIS A 148 -0.30 10.95 -18.13
C HIS A 148 -1.55 11.09 -17.25
N ARG A 149 -1.63 12.19 -16.49
CA ARG A 149 -2.77 12.45 -15.59
C ARG A 149 -3.74 13.40 -16.25
N THR A 150 -5.01 13.04 -16.28
CA THR A 150 -6.08 13.85 -16.85
C THR A 150 -7.14 14.12 -15.80
N TYR A 151 -7.65 15.34 -15.76
CA TYR A 151 -8.76 15.70 -14.89
C TYR A 151 -10.06 15.09 -15.42
N THR A 152 -10.83 14.48 -14.54
CA THR A 152 -12.12 13.91 -14.88
C THR A 152 -13.10 14.11 -13.73
N ASP A 153 -14.37 14.20 -14.07
CA ASP A 153 -15.45 14.18 -13.08
C ASP A 153 -15.82 12.72 -12.81
N ALA A 154 -15.62 12.28 -11.58
CA ALA A 154 -16.01 10.95 -11.12
C ALA A 154 -17.37 11.02 -10.42
N ASP A 155 -18.23 10.04 -10.74
CA ASP A 155 -19.51 9.86 -10.07
C ASP A 155 -19.25 9.08 -8.76
N PRO A 156 -19.55 9.67 -7.58
CA PRO A 156 -19.25 9.03 -6.31
C PRO A 156 -20.33 7.99 -5.98
N VAL A 157 -19.91 6.77 -5.65
CA VAL A 157 -20.85 5.69 -5.26
C VAL A 157 -21.23 5.84 -3.79
N LEU A 158 -22.03 6.86 -3.48
CA LEU A 158 -22.55 7.11 -2.13
C LEU A 158 -23.90 6.42 -1.93
N LEU A 159 -24.15 5.96 -0.71
CA LEU A 159 -25.45 5.48 -0.28
C LEU A 159 -26.47 6.63 -0.27
N THR A 160 -27.69 6.32 -0.72
CA THR A 160 -28.85 7.19 -0.54
C THR A 160 -29.20 7.30 0.94
N VAL A 161 -29.99 8.31 1.31
CA VAL A 161 -30.36 8.56 2.71
C VAL A 161 -31.07 7.34 3.33
N ASP A 162 -31.92 6.66 2.56
CA ASP A 162 -32.68 5.50 3.01
C ASP A 162 -31.80 4.25 3.20
N ASN A 163 -30.71 4.14 2.44
CA ASN A 163 -29.78 3.00 2.50
C ASN A 163 -28.55 3.27 3.38
N ALA A 164 -28.34 4.51 3.83
CA ALA A 164 -27.21 4.87 4.67
C ALA A 164 -27.32 4.24 6.06
N VAL A 165 -26.21 3.71 6.57
CA VAL A 165 -26.14 3.26 7.97
C VAL A 165 -26.20 4.49 8.88
N VAL A 166 -27.14 4.50 9.82
CA VAL A 166 -27.35 5.62 10.74
C VAL A 166 -26.80 5.26 12.11
N ILE A 167 -25.70 5.88 12.48
CA ILE A 167 -25.08 5.70 13.80
C ILE A 167 -25.75 6.66 14.78
N GLY A 168 -26.27 6.10 15.88
CA GLY A 168 -26.91 6.88 16.94
C GLY A 168 -28.33 7.35 16.62
N ARG A 169 -29.06 6.63 15.74
CA ARG A 169 -30.43 6.97 15.30
C ARG A 169 -31.36 7.35 16.45
N ASP A 170 -31.37 6.56 17.51
CA ASP A 170 -32.29 6.72 18.64
C ASP A 170 -31.62 7.31 19.89
N THR A 171 -30.30 7.55 19.84
CA THR A 171 -29.50 7.93 21.03
C THR A 171 -28.83 9.30 20.91
N CYS A 172 -28.66 9.82 19.69
CA CYS A 172 -27.96 11.09 19.44
C CYS A 172 -28.92 12.18 18.93
N ARG A 173 -28.72 13.43 19.37
CA ARG A 173 -29.45 14.60 18.83
C ARG A 173 -29.20 14.82 17.35
N HIS A 174 -28.00 14.49 16.89
CA HIS A 174 -27.58 14.57 15.49
C HIS A 174 -26.97 13.22 15.10
N PRO A 175 -27.78 12.25 14.63
CA PRO A 175 -27.29 10.96 14.17
C PRO A 175 -26.33 11.13 12.98
N PHE A 176 -25.32 10.28 12.90
CA PHE A 176 -24.37 10.29 11.79
C PHE A 176 -24.83 9.34 10.69
N HIS A 177 -25.02 9.86 9.48
CA HIS A 177 -25.40 9.09 8.30
C HIS A 177 -24.16 8.71 7.50
N VAL A 178 -23.78 7.44 7.54
CA VAL A 178 -22.62 6.92 6.82
C VAL A 178 -22.99 6.77 5.34
N ARG A 179 -22.57 7.76 4.54
CA ARG A 179 -22.90 7.82 3.10
C ARG A 179 -21.88 7.09 2.22
N GLY A 180 -20.59 7.26 2.51
CA GLY A 180 -19.52 6.53 1.83
C GLY A 180 -19.30 5.15 2.45
N LEU A 181 -18.68 4.25 1.69
CA LEU A 181 -18.32 2.91 2.16
C LEU A 181 -16.86 2.81 2.63
N VAL A 182 -16.09 3.88 2.46
CA VAL A 182 -14.66 3.93 2.77
C VAL A 182 -14.41 5.06 3.74
N GLY A 183 -13.59 4.78 4.75
CA GLY A 183 -13.06 5.78 5.66
C GLY A 183 -11.73 5.33 6.22
N GLN A 184 -11.05 6.23 6.91
CA GLN A 184 -9.78 5.95 7.54
C GLN A 184 -9.98 5.43 8.97
N SER A 185 -9.40 4.27 9.25
CA SER A 185 -9.36 3.64 10.58
C SER A 185 -8.58 4.49 11.58
N ALA A 186 -8.75 4.25 12.87
CA ALA A 186 -8.08 5.00 13.93
C ALA A 186 -6.56 5.08 13.76
N MET A 187 -6.02 6.29 13.70
CA MET A 187 -4.57 6.50 13.70
C MET A 187 -4.20 7.73 14.52
N SER A 188 -3.47 7.53 15.61
CA SER A 188 -3.18 8.57 16.60
C SER A 188 -2.29 9.69 16.06
N TYR A 189 -2.67 10.92 16.37
CA TYR A 189 -1.79 12.10 16.28
C TYR A 189 -0.53 11.86 17.14
N GLY A 190 0.64 11.82 16.51
CA GLY A 190 1.91 11.45 17.16
C GLY A 190 2.52 10.14 16.62
N SER A 191 1.70 9.20 16.15
CA SER A 191 2.18 8.02 15.41
C SER A 191 2.38 8.32 13.92
N LEU A 192 1.57 9.23 13.36
CA LEU A 192 1.77 9.81 12.03
C LEU A 192 2.17 11.27 12.12
N GLY A 193 3.06 11.68 11.22
CA GLY A 193 3.47 13.07 11.09
C GLY A 193 2.33 13.95 10.53
N GLU A 194 2.40 15.24 10.84
CA GLU A 194 1.41 16.27 10.44
C GLU A 194 1.07 16.25 8.95
N LYS A 195 2.07 16.05 8.09
CA LYS A 195 1.89 16.01 6.63
C LYS A 195 1.06 14.80 6.19
N ALA A 196 1.26 13.64 6.82
CA ALA A 196 0.51 12.43 6.51
C ALA A 196 -0.96 12.59 6.90
N ILE A 197 -1.23 13.11 8.10
CA ILE A 197 -2.60 13.37 8.58
C ILE A 197 -3.30 14.39 7.70
N THR A 198 -2.61 15.49 7.34
CA THR A 198 -3.15 16.52 6.43
C THR A 198 -3.48 15.94 5.05
N ALA A 199 -2.60 15.10 4.50
CA ALA A 199 -2.81 14.47 3.20
C ALA A 199 -4.02 13.52 3.22
N LEU A 200 -4.14 12.69 4.27
CA LEU A 200 -5.28 11.78 4.46
C LEU A 200 -6.59 12.56 4.60
N SER A 201 -6.61 13.58 5.48
CA SER A 201 -7.76 14.45 5.68
C SER A 201 -8.22 15.07 4.36
N THR A 202 -7.28 15.65 3.60
CA THR A 202 -7.57 16.25 2.28
C THR A 202 -8.10 15.22 1.29
N GLY A 203 -7.50 14.03 1.22
CA GLY A 203 -7.94 12.96 0.33
C GLY A 203 -9.36 12.47 0.63
N LEU A 204 -9.66 12.26 1.91
CA LEU A 204 -11.00 11.87 2.39
C LEU A 204 -12.02 12.97 2.08
N GLY A 205 -11.71 14.22 2.39
CA GLY A 205 -12.58 15.36 2.10
C GLY A 205 -12.87 15.53 0.61
N LEU A 206 -11.87 15.29 -0.25
CA LEU A 206 -12.04 15.29 -1.70
C LEU A 206 -12.94 14.14 -2.19
N ALA A 207 -12.81 12.95 -1.61
CA ALA A 207 -13.63 11.79 -1.97
C ALA A 207 -15.12 12.01 -1.61
N GLY A 208 -15.39 12.68 -0.49
CA GLY A 208 -16.73 12.99 -0.03
C GLY A 208 -17.47 11.78 0.56
N GLY A 209 -18.32 12.02 1.57
CA GLY A 209 -19.05 10.95 2.28
C GLY A 209 -18.16 9.97 3.06
N THR A 210 -16.85 10.25 3.16
CA THR A 210 -15.88 9.45 3.91
C THR A 210 -15.59 10.08 5.26
N TRP A 211 -15.16 9.27 6.22
CA TRP A 211 -14.77 9.72 7.55
C TRP A 211 -13.28 9.51 7.84
N MET A 212 -12.78 10.25 8.82
CA MET A 212 -11.43 10.14 9.38
C MET A 212 -11.54 9.88 10.88
N ASN A 213 -10.88 8.82 11.37
CA ASN A 213 -10.81 8.52 12.79
C ASN A 213 -9.48 9.03 13.39
N THR A 214 -9.59 9.88 14.41
CA THR A 214 -8.45 10.57 15.05
C THR A 214 -7.47 9.66 15.78
N GLY A 215 -7.88 8.41 16.10
CA GLY A 215 -7.20 7.60 17.09
C GLY A 215 -7.20 8.26 18.48
N GLU A 216 -6.35 7.75 19.37
CA GLU A 216 -6.32 8.14 20.79
C GLU A 216 -5.52 9.43 21.04
N GLY A 217 -4.76 9.89 20.06
CA GLY A 217 -3.93 11.10 20.14
C GLY A 217 -4.71 12.43 20.11
N GLY A 218 -6.04 12.38 20.03
CA GLY A 218 -6.92 13.55 20.01
C GLY A 218 -7.05 14.23 18.64
N LEU A 219 -7.96 15.21 18.59
CA LEU A 219 -8.26 15.98 17.37
C LEU A 219 -7.22 17.10 17.17
N SER A 220 -6.73 17.24 15.94
CA SER A 220 -5.79 18.31 15.56
C SER A 220 -6.26 19.08 14.32
N GLN A 221 -5.70 20.26 14.08
CA GLN A 221 -6.01 21.09 12.90
C GLN A 221 -5.72 20.36 11.58
N HIS A 222 -4.82 19.39 11.59
CA HIS A 222 -4.49 18.56 10.43
C HIS A 222 -5.62 17.61 10.03
N HIS A 223 -6.43 17.14 10.98
CA HIS A 223 -7.60 16.31 10.70
C HIS A 223 -8.72 17.10 10.02
N LEU A 224 -8.81 18.40 10.31
CA LEU A 224 -9.85 19.28 9.80
C LEU A 224 -9.52 19.88 8.42
N LYS A 225 -8.30 19.68 7.91
CA LYS A 225 -7.81 20.37 6.70
C LYS A 225 -8.59 20.05 5.43
N GLY A 226 -9.07 18.81 5.29
CA GLY A 226 -9.84 18.36 4.14
C GLY A 226 -11.34 18.48 4.29
N GLY A 227 -11.86 18.70 5.50
CA GLY A 227 -13.30 18.73 5.75
C GLY A 227 -13.99 17.36 5.62
N ALA A 228 -13.26 16.27 5.86
CA ALA A 228 -13.87 14.95 6.03
C ALA A 228 -14.67 14.88 7.33
N ASP A 229 -15.65 13.97 7.41
CA ASP A 229 -16.36 13.70 8.66
C ASP A 229 -15.37 13.12 9.68
N ILE A 230 -15.49 13.51 10.95
CA ILE A 230 -14.55 13.13 11.99
C ILE A 230 -15.19 12.16 12.98
N ILE A 231 -14.51 11.05 13.23
CA ILE A 231 -14.81 10.12 14.32
C ILE A 231 -13.71 10.27 15.37
N CYS A 232 -14.06 10.79 16.54
CA CYS A 232 -13.13 10.86 17.66
C CYS A 232 -13.10 9.52 18.39
N GLN A 233 -11.91 8.92 18.50
CA GLN A 233 -11.73 7.75 19.37
C GLN A 233 -11.42 8.21 20.79
N ILE A 234 -12.13 7.61 21.75
CA ILE A 234 -11.88 7.78 23.18
C ILE A 234 -11.12 6.54 23.63
N GLY A 235 -9.81 6.73 23.90
CA GLY A 235 -8.95 5.71 24.48
C GLY A 235 -8.95 5.77 26.01
N PRO A 236 -8.33 4.79 26.69
CA PRO A 236 -8.29 4.71 28.15
C PRO A 236 -7.53 5.87 28.83
N GLY A 237 -6.66 6.59 28.10
CA GLY A 237 -6.03 7.84 28.53
C GLY A 237 -5.32 7.78 29.88
#